data_AF-R9PDT0-F1
#
_entry.id   AF-R9PDT0-F1
#
_cell.length_a   1.000
_cell.length_b   1.000
_cell.length_c   1.000
_cell.angle_alpha   90.00
_cell.angle_beta   90.00
_cell.angle_gamma   90.00
#
_symmetry.space_group_name_H-M   'P 1'
#
loop_
_entity.id
_entity.type
_entity.pdbx_description
1 polymer ?
#
loop_
_entity_poly.entity_id
_entity_poly.type
_entity_poly.pdbx_seq_one_letter_code
_entity_poly.pdbx_strand_id
1 'polypeptide(L)'
;MRFFGFRLAMFDLLTHGSAAWKKIQHRALGLLGNHRNGRSFGNGGPEKQRQSECWNLWDRPSHELDIELAINFLHLCSIITIIFLPKATLNMAALRTSSRSLMRSAAGVVGAATRSNIVAVASSSSRTAANRTISTSAARSSDSLFVHRDTDYNNPDIPFQFNEENAKMAQEIISHYPEQYKKAAVIPLLDLGQRQNSGWVSISVMNYVAKLLEMPPMRVYEVATFYTMFNREPVGQYFLQLCTTTPCMLGGCGSTKILEALESKLGIKAGQTTKDKKFTLVEVECLGACANAPMIQINDDYYEDLTPESMNNIIEKLSKGEKVKPGPQSGRHSSENAAGRTALTSEPYGPGKHCVPEFA
;
A
#
# COMPACT_ATOMS: atom_id res chain seq x y z
N MET A 1 -3.89 66.37 -27.15
CA MET A 1 -3.23 65.71 -28.31
C MET A 1 -2.27 64.67 -27.73
N ARG A 2 -2.35 63.40 -28.17
CA ARG A 2 -1.70 62.18 -27.63
C ARG A 2 -2.42 61.46 -26.48
N PHE A 3 -3.48 60.74 -26.83
CA PHE A 3 -4.00 59.57 -26.11
C PHE A 3 -4.75 58.70 -27.13
N PHE A 4 -4.03 58.07 -28.06
CA PHE A 4 -4.56 57.07 -29.00
C PHE A 4 -3.36 56.31 -29.57
N GLY A 5 -3.16 55.07 -29.12
CA GLY A 5 -2.03 54.25 -29.58
C GLY A 5 -1.52 53.24 -28.56
N PHE A 6 -2.41 52.53 -27.86
CA PHE A 6 -2.02 51.36 -27.06
C PHE A 6 -3.05 50.22 -27.11
N ARG A 7 -3.89 50.22 -28.14
CA ARG A 7 -4.93 49.22 -28.38
C ARG A 7 -4.81 48.66 -29.80
N LEU A 8 -3.61 48.18 -30.15
CA LEU A 8 -3.33 47.45 -31.39
C LEU A 8 -1.97 46.72 -31.34
N ALA A 9 -1.63 46.12 -30.20
CA ALA A 9 -0.41 45.31 -30.03
C ALA A 9 -0.62 44.06 -29.15
N MET A 10 -1.86 43.62 -29.00
CA MET A 10 -2.23 42.42 -28.23
C MET A 10 -3.12 41.46 -29.03
N PHE A 11 -3.06 41.58 -30.36
CA PHE A 11 -3.77 40.70 -31.30
C PHE A 11 -2.86 40.05 -32.35
N ASP A 12 -1.55 40.36 -32.36
CA ASP A 12 -0.55 39.80 -33.30
C ASP A 12 0.47 38.86 -32.63
N LEU A 13 0.31 38.52 -31.35
CA LEU A 13 1.21 37.61 -30.62
C LEU A 13 0.65 36.20 -30.42
N LEU A 14 -0.48 35.87 -31.05
CA LEU A 14 -1.17 34.57 -30.89
C LEU A 14 -1.18 33.70 -32.16
N THR A 15 -0.47 34.07 -33.24
CA THR A 15 -0.53 33.34 -34.52
C THR A 15 0.82 32.89 -35.11
N HIS A 16 1.96 33.11 -34.45
CA HIS A 16 3.28 32.67 -34.97
C HIS A 16 4.20 31.97 -33.94
N GLY A 17 3.65 31.02 -33.19
CA GLY A 17 4.36 30.29 -32.13
C GLY A 17 4.91 28.89 -32.47
N SER A 18 5.02 28.49 -33.74
CA SER A 18 5.44 27.10 -34.09
C SER A 18 6.77 26.98 -34.87
N ALA A 19 7.38 28.08 -35.32
CA ALA A 19 8.59 28.02 -36.16
C ALA A 19 9.91 28.34 -35.41
N ALA A 20 9.84 28.89 -34.20
CA ALA A 20 11.01 29.32 -33.44
C ALA A 20 11.62 28.24 -32.52
N TRP A 21 10.90 27.15 -32.23
CA TRP A 21 11.36 26.09 -31.33
C TRP A 21 12.17 24.97 -32.03
N LYS A 22 11.91 24.71 -33.32
CA LYS A 22 12.65 23.69 -34.10
C LYS A 22 14.12 24.06 -34.39
N LYS A 23 14.50 25.33 -34.27
CA LYS A 23 15.89 25.80 -34.46
C LYS A 23 16.76 25.74 -33.19
N ILE A 24 16.17 25.49 -32.02
CA ILE A 24 16.89 25.40 -30.75
C ILE A 24 17.23 23.93 -30.40
N GLN A 25 16.38 22.96 -30.78
CA GLN A 25 16.67 21.54 -30.57
C GLN A 25 17.84 21.00 -31.42
N HIS A 26 18.08 21.54 -32.63
CA HIS A 26 19.21 21.11 -33.46
C HIS A 26 20.57 21.67 -33.03
N ARG A 27 20.61 22.66 -32.11
CA ARG A 27 21.86 23.30 -31.66
C ARG A 27 22.34 22.79 -30.29
N ALA A 28 21.50 22.04 -29.57
CA ALA A 28 21.84 21.44 -28.27
C ALA A 28 22.40 20.01 -28.37
N LEU A 29 22.21 19.32 -29.50
CA LEU A 29 22.76 17.97 -29.75
C LEU A 29 24.21 17.97 -30.27
N GLY A 30 24.85 19.14 -30.40
CA GLY A 30 26.22 19.29 -30.89
C GLY A 30 27.29 19.57 -29.83
N LEU A 31 26.95 19.61 -28.53
CA LEU A 31 27.86 20.08 -27.47
C LEU A 31 27.94 19.16 -26.23
N LEU A 32 27.79 17.84 -26.39
CA LEU A 32 28.17 16.86 -25.35
C LEU A 32 28.87 15.64 -25.96
N GLY A 33 29.85 15.89 -26.83
CA GLY A 33 30.76 14.89 -27.37
C GLY A 33 32.21 15.26 -27.08
N ASN A 34 32.66 15.10 -25.82
CA ASN A 34 34.09 14.94 -25.52
C ASN A 34 34.32 14.53 -24.07
N HIS A 35 34.40 13.21 -23.82
CA HIS A 35 35.34 12.57 -22.90
C HIS A 35 35.00 11.08 -22.78
N ARG A 36 35.76 10.22 -23.48
CA ARG A 36 36.46 9.05 -22.91
C ARG A 36 36.98 8.13 -24.02
N ASN A 37 38.26 7.80 -23.84
CA ASN A 37 39.07 6.93 -24.67
C ASN A 37 38.53 5.50 -24.78
N GLY A 38 38.64 4.94 -26.00
CA GLY A 38 39.28 3.64 -26.22
C GLY A 38 38.42 2.39 -26.13
N ARG A 39 37.85 1.96 -27.27
CA ARG A 39 38.22 0.71 -27.98
C ARG A 39 37.33 0.52 -29.20
N SER A 40 38.01 0.36 -30.33
CA SER A 40 37.50 0.02 -31.66
C SER A 40 36.73 -1.29 -31.69
N PHE A 41 35.55 -1.32 -32.32
CA PHE A 41 35.02 -2.49 -33.02
C PHE A 41 34.22 -2.04 -34.25
N GLY A 42 34.29 -2.86 -35.30
CA GLY A 42 34.12 -2.49 -36.69
C GLY A 42 32.68 -2.33 -37.18
N ASN A 43 32.60 -1.77 -38.38
CA ASN A 43 31.42 -1.55 -39.20
C ASN A 43 30.61 -2.81 -39.49
N GLY A 44 29.28 -2.68 -39.54
CA GLY A 44 28.40 -3.61 -40.24
C GLY A 44 26.90 -3.42 -40.01
N GLY A 45 26.20 -2.79 -40.95
CA GLY A 45 24.85 -3.20 -41.40
C GLY A 45 23.61 -2.80 -40.59
N PRO A 46 22.40 -2.89 -41.20
CA PRO A 46 21.30 -1.94 -40.99
C PRO A 46 20.28 -2.40 -39.94
N GLU A 47 20.64 -2.38 -38.66
CA GLU A 47 19.71 -2.69 -37.55
C GLU A 47 19.07 -1.40 -36.98
N LYS A 48 19.74 -0.24 -37.12
CA LYS A 48 19.27 1.03 -36.55
C LYS A 48 18.17 1.74 -37.34
N GLN A 49 17.92 1.34 -38.58
CA GLN A 49 16.82 1.90 -39.39
C GLN A 49 15.46 1.23 -39.09
N ARG A 50 15.47 -0.01 -38.57
CA ARG A 50 14.24 -0.77 -38.34
C ARG A 50 13.54 -0.40 -37.02
N GLN A 51 14.27 0.11 -36.03
CA GLN A 51 13.67 0.61 -34.78
C GLN A 51 13.04 2.00 -34.91
N SER A 52 13.49 2.84 -35.86
CA SER A 52 12.85 4.13 -36.14
C SER A 52 11.55 4.02 -36.93
N GLU A 53 11.29 2.89 -37.60
CA GLU A 53 10.07 2.68 -38.39
C GLU A 53 8.90 2.11 -37.56
N CYS A 54 9.17 1.38 -36.46
CA CYS A 54 8.12 0.92 -35.54
C CYS A 54 7.51 2.04 -34.69
N TRP A 55 8.24 3.13 -34.44
CA TRP A 55 7.73 4.28 -33.69
C TRP A 55 6.80 5.19 -34.49
N ASN A 56 6.83 5.13 -35.83
CA ASN A 56 6.00 5.96 -36.70
C ASN A 56 4.63 5.34 -37.04
N LEU A 57 4.29 4.17 -36.47
CA LEU A 57 3.01 3.51 -36.72
C LEU A 57 1.89 3.90 -35.73
N TRP A 58 2.24 4.62 -34.65
CA TRP A 58 1.28 5.12 -33.66
C TRP A 58 0.86 6.58 -33.89
N ASP A 59 1.40 7.23 -34.93
CA ASP A 59 1.22 8.66 -35.20
C ASP A 59 0.38 8.89 -36.47
N ARG A 60 -0.80 8.27 -36.54
CA ARG A 60 -1.82 8.63 -37.56
C ARG A 60 -2.96 9.43 -36.93
N PRO A 61 -3.25 10.65 -37.44
CA PRO A 61 -4.37 11.45 -36.97
C PRO A 61 -5.67 10.89 -37.56
N SER A 62 -6.56 10.39 -36.71
CA SER A 62 -7.95 10.10 -37.08
C SER A 62 -8.78 11.37 -36.89
N HIS A 63 -9.04 12.06 -37.99
CA HIS A 63 -9.99 13.17 -38.07
C HIS A 63 -11.43 12.64 -38.13
N GLU A 64 -12.35 13.45 -37.58
CA GLU A 64 -13.81 13.47 -37.80
C GLU A 64 -14.71 12.45 -37.06
N LEU A 65 -15.45 12.90 -36.02
CA LEU A 65 -16.78 13.53 -36.16
C LEU A 65 -17.45 13.77 -34.78
N ASP A 66 -17.79 15.03 -34.51
CA ASP A 66 -19.01 15.54 -33.86
C ASP A 66 -19.57 14.85 -32.60
N ILE A 67 -19.11 15.25 -31.41
CA ILE A 67 -19.84 15.04 -30.13
C ILE A 67 -20.00 16.33 -29.29
N GLU A 68 -19.25 17.40 -29.57
CA GLU A 68 -19.31 18.63 -28.76
C GLU A 68 -20.54 19.53 -29.00
N LEU A 69 -21.37 19.27 -30.03
CA LEU A 69 -22.63 20.01 -30.23
C LEU A 69 -23.84 19.41 -29.49
N ALA A 70 -23.77 18.17 -29.01
CA ALA A 70 -24.92 17.48 -28.40
C ALA A 70 -25.07 17.72 -26.89
N ILE A 71 -23.97 18.01 -26.18
CA ILE A 71 -23.98 18.16 -24.72
C ILE A 71 -24.44 19.57 -24.30
N ASN A 72 -24.17 20.58 -25.12
CA ASN A 72 -24.62 21.96 -24.85
C ASN A 72 -26.13 22.16 -25.06
N PHE A 73 -26.82 21.27 -25.78
CA PHE A 73 -28.27 21.37 -26.00
C PHE A 73 -29.10 20.79 -24.83
N LEU A 74 -28.56 19.85 -24.07
CA LEU A 74 -29.23 19.23 -22.90
C LEU A 74 -29.04 20.04 -21.59
N HIS A 75 -27.98 20.82 -21.49
CA HIS A 75 -27.75 21.71 -20.33
C HIS A 75 -28.66 22.95 -20.32
N LEU A 76 -29.08 23.44 -21.50
CA LEU A 76 -29.99 24.58 -21.62
C LEU A 76 -31.45 24.21 -21.31
N CYS A 77 -31.90 22.99 -21.61
CA CYS A 77 -33.25 22.53 -21.26
C CYS A 77 -33.44 22.27 -19.76
N SER A 78 -32.37 21.99 -19.01
CA SER A 78 -32.45 21.72 -17.56
C SER A 78 -32.55 23.01 -16.73
N ILE A 79 -32.09 24.14 -17.26
CA ILE A 79 -32.08 25.44 -16.56
C ILE A 79 -33.44 26.13 -16.67
N ILE A 80 -34.23 25.86 -17.72
CA ILE A 80 -35.54 26.49 -17.94
C ILE A 80 -36.64 25.89 -17.04
N THR A 81 -36.49 24.63 -16.60
CA THR A 81 -37.49 23.96 -15.73
C THR A 81 -37.39 24.36 -14.25
N ILE A 82 -36.32 25.03 -13.82
CA ILE A 82 -36.12 25.42 -12.41
C ILE A 82 -36.73 26.82 -12.10
N ILE A 83 -37.16 27.57 -13.12
CA ILE A 83 -37.66 28.95 -12.94
C ILE A 83 -39.17 29.03 -12.67
N PHE A 84 -39.94 27.94 -12.82
CA PHE A 84 -41.39 27.95 -12.61
C PHE A 84 -41.90 26.76 -11.79
N LEU A 85 -41.93 26.89 -10.45
CA LEU A 85 -42.98 26.33 -9.58
C LEU A 85 -42.89 26.89 -8.14
N PRO A 86 -44.03 27.21 -7.47
CA PRO A 86 -44.05 28.03 -6.27
C PRO A 86 -44.03 27.22 -4.96
N LYS A 87 -43.59 27.91 -3.90
CA LYS A 87 -43.56 27.52 -2.48
C LYS A 87 -44.91 27.00 -1.96
N ALA A 88 -44.89 25.92 -1.18
CA ALA A 88 -45.87 25.66 -0.14
C ALA A 88 -45.21 25.05 1.10
N THR A 89 -45.35 25.77 2.20
CA THR A 89 -45.00 25.43 3.59
C THR A 89 -45.87 24.30 4.14
N LEU A 90 -45.33 23.44 4.99
CA LEU A 90 -46.02 22.98 6.22
C LEU A 90 -45.06 22.26 7.17
N ASN A 91 -45.17 22.66 8.43
CA ASN A 91 -44.45 22.26 9.62
C ASN A 91 -45.41 21.37 10.44
N MET A 92 -44.95 20.27 11.05
CA MET A 92 -45.47 19.79 12.35
C MET A 92 -44.65 18.62 12.91
N ALA A 93 -44.30 18.80 14.18
CA ALA A 93 -43.73 17.83 15.11
C ALA A 93 -44.81 16.89 15.70
N ALA A 94 -44.35 15.94 16.53
CA ALA A 94 -45.06 14.86 17.26
C ALA A 94 -45.15 13.54 16.47
N LEU A 95 -44.82 12.36 17.00
CA LEU A 95 -45.05 11.85 18.35
C LEU A 95 -43.88 11.02 18.91
N ARG A 96 -43.80 11.07 20.24
CA ARG A 96 -42.95 10.34 21.17
C ARG A 96 -43.54 8.97 21.54
N THR A 97 -42.63 8.02 21.79
CA THR A 97 -42.57 7.05 22.91
C THR A 97 -43.53 5.87 23.03
N SER A 98 -42.95 4.83 23.67
CA SER A 98 -43.58 3.81 24.55
C SER A 98 -43.83 2.46 23.84
N SER A 99 -43.48 1.28 24.34
CA SER A 99 -42.88 0.86 25.62
C SER A 99 -42.71 -0.67 25.64
N ARG A 100 -41.83 -1.14 26.55
CA ARG A 100 -41.94 -2.35 27.40
C ARG A 100 -41.58 -3.74 26.84
N SER A 101 -40.37 -4.13 27.23
CA SER A 101 -40.04 -5.41 27.89
C SER A 101 -41.02 -5.77 29.03
N LEU A 102 -41.38 -7.06 29.18
CA LEU A 102 -41.23 -7.85 30.41
C LEU A 102 -41.92 -9.24 30.37
N MET A 103 -41.30 -10.18 31.11
CA MET A 103 -41.81 -11.46 31.64
C MET A 103 -41.76 -12.69 30.71
N ARG A 104 -41.39 -13.90 31.14
CA ARG A 104 -41.27 -14.48 32.50
C ARG A 104 -40.45 -15.78 32.45
N SER A 105 -39.62 -16.00 33.46
CA SER A 105 -39.05 -17.30 33.84
C SER A 105 -40.06 -18.12 34.63
N ALA A 106 -40.03 -19.45 34.49
CA ALA A 106 -40.58 -20.39 35.47
C ALA A 106 -39.74 -21.68 35.49
N ALA A 107 -39.28 -22.03 36.69
CA ALA A 107 -38.62 -23.28 37.04
C ALA A 107 -39.52 -24.06 38.01
N GLY A 108 -39.47 -25.39 37.96
CA GLY A 108 -40.08 -26.35 38.89
C GLY A 108 -39.63 -27.77 38.51
N VAL A 109 -38.66 -28.40 39.19
CA VAL A 109 -38.70 -29.21 40.43
C VAL A 109 -39.26 -30.64 40.25
N VAL A 110 -38.32 -31.59 40.25
CA VAL A 110 -38.21 -32.91 40.94
C VAL A 110 -39.38 -33.91 40.94
N GLY A 111 -39.07 -35.16 40.57
CA GLY A 111 -39.81 -36.36 41.00
C GLY A 111 -39.25 -37.66 40.43
N ALA A 112 -38.61 -38.47 41.27
CA ALA A 112 -38.07 -39.80 40.95
C ALA A 112 -39.12 -40.91 41.16
N ALA A 113 -39.17 -41.91 40.28
CA ALA A 113 -39.77 -43.21 40.57
C ALA A 113 -39.18 -44.33 39.68
N THR A 114 -38.70 -45.37 40.35
CA THR A 114 -38.18 -46.65 39.85
C THR A 114 -39.27 -47.56 39.28
N ARG A 115 -38.98 -48.32 38.22
CA ARG A 115 -39.30 -49.76 38.07
C ARG A 115 -38.74 -50.35 36.76
N SER A 116 -38.12 -51.51 36.89
CA SER A 116 -37.58 -52.37 35.83
C SER A 116 -38.68 -53.22 35.19
N ASN A 117 -38.66 -53.41 33.86
CA ASN A 117 -38.73 -54.71 33.17
C ASN A 117 -38.73 -54.59 31.63
N ILE A 118 -37.65 -55.13 31.06
CA ILE A 118 -37.40 -55.88 29.81
C ILE A 118 -38.48 -55.97 28.70
N VAL A 119 -37.96 -55.82 27.47
CA VAL A 119 -38.38 -56.27 26.11
C VAL A 119 -39.26 -55.34 25.27
N ALA A 120 -38.63 -54.64 24.32
CA ALA A 120 -38.98 -54.72 22.90
C ALA A 120 -37.85 -54.11 22.05
N VAL A 121 -37.19 -54.95 21.26
CA VAL A 121 -36.34 -54.52 20.15
C VAL A 121 -37.25 -53.92 19.09
N ALA A 122 -37.18 -52.61 18.94
CA ALA A 122 -37.60 -51.92 17.73
C ALA A 122 -36.49 -50.94 17.36
N SER A 123 -35.70 -51.33 16.37
CA SER A 123 -34.72 -50.49 15.70
C SER A 123 -35.44 -49.35 14.97
N SER A 124 -35.86 -48.35 15.71
CA SER A 124 -36.14 -47.04 15.14
C SER A 124 -34.80 -46.32 15.05
N SER A 125 -34.24 -46.25 13.84
CA SER A 125 -33.14 -45.31 13.59
C SER A 125 -33.73 -43.91 13.74
N SER A 126 -33.75 -43.37 14.95
CA SER A 126 -33.97 -41.95 15.14
C SER A 126 -32.78 -41.28 14.47
N ARG A 127 -32.98 -40.74 13.27
CA ARG A 127 -32.07 -39.72 12.75
C ARG A 127 -32.21 -38.57 13.73
N THR A 128 -31.35 -38.54 14.75
CA THR A 128 -31.06 -37.32 15.48
C THR A 128 -30.60 -36.35 14.41
N ALA A 129 -31.50 -35.48 13.97
CA ALA A 129 -31.16 -34.29 13.24
C ALA A 129 -30.17 -33.57 14.16
N ALA A 130 -28.88 -33.73 13.88
CA ALA A 130 -27.85 -32.94 14.50
C ALA A 130 -28.19 -31.50 14.13
N ASN A 131 -28.81 -30.77 15.05
CA ASN A 131 -28.93 -29.33 14.95
C ASN A 131 -27.50 -28.83 14.75
N ARG A 132 -27.16 -28.49 13.51
CA ARG A 132 -25.93 -27.77 13.21
C ARG A 132 -26.05 -26.48 13.98
N THR A 133 -25.42 -26.41 15.14
CA THR A 133 -25.23 -25.18 15.88
C THR A 133 -24.53 -24.23 14.92
N ILE A 134 -25.24 -23.20 14.49
CA ILE A 134 -24.63 -22.08 13.77
C ILE A 134 -23.63 -21.50 14.76
N SER A 135 -22.36 -21.86 14.60
CA SER A 135 -21.27 -21.25 15.33
C SER A 135 -21.15 -19.83 14.80
N THR A 136 -21.72 -18.88 15.54
CA THR A 136 -21.42 -17.47 15.34
C THR A 136 -20.02 -17.24 15.90
N SER A 137 -19.03 -17.03 15.04
CA SER A 137 -17.72 -16.53 15.46
C SER A 137 -17.91 -15.27 16.30
N ALA A 138 -17.25 -15.17 17.45
CA ALA A 138 -17.25 -13.95 18.25
C ALA A 138 -16.77 -12.78 17.38
N ALA A 139 -17.48 -11.65 17.43
CA ALA A 139 -17.04 -10.43 16.75
C ALA A 139 -15.71 -10.00 17.37
N ARG A 140 -14.62 -10.11 16.59
CA ARG A 140 -13.33 -9.55 16.98
C ARG A 140 -13.33 -8.06 16.64
N SER A 141 -13.01 -7.23 17.62
CA SER A 141 -12.69 -5.82 17.38
C SER A 141 -11.42 -5.73 16.54
N SER A 142 -11.31 -4.69 15.70
CA SER A 142 -10.07 -4.41 14.99
C SER A 142 -8.96 -4.04 15.98
N ASP A 143 -7.73 -4.47 15.68
CA ASP A 143 -6.57 -4.15 16.52
C ASP A 143 -6.18 -2.67 16.46
N SER A 144 -6.65 -1.94 15.44
CA SER A 144 -6.41 -0.49 15.29
C SER A 144 -7.70 0.32 15.10
N LEU A 145 -7.65 1.58 15.53
CA LEU A 145 -8.73 2.56 15.35
C LEU A 145 -8.64 3.22 13.97
N PHE A 146 -9.70 3.20 13.17
CA PHE A 146 -9.75 3.85 11.84
C PHE A 146 -10.30 5.28 11.85
N VAL A 147 -10.50 5.85 13.04
CA VAL A 147 -10.94 7.22 13.24
C VAL A 147 -9.85 8.00 13.94
N HIS A 148 -9.61 9.24 13.51
CA HIS A 148 -8.67 10.14 14.17
C HIS A 148 -9.37 10.89 15.30
N ARG A 149 -8.66 11.08 16.41
CA ARG A 149 -9.03 11.99 17.50
C ARG A 149 -7.79 12.82 17.79
N ASP A 150 -7.98 14.12 17.90
CA ASP A 150 -6.88 15.03 18.16
C ASP A 150 -6.28 14.73 19.54
N THR A 151 -4.95 14.65 19.58
CA THR A 151 -4.17 14.44 20.78
C THR A 151 -3.04 15.47 20.82
N ASP A 152 -2.40 15.64 21.98
CA ASP A 152 -1.31 16.60 22.13
C ASP A 152 -0.12 16.34 21.19
N TYR A 153 0.08 15.08 20.79
CA TYR A 153 1.19 14.65 19.91
C TYR A 153 0.76 14.39 18.45
N ASN A 154 -0.54 14.34 18.16
CA ASN A 154 -1.08 14.10 16.82
C ASN A 154 -2.36 14.92 16.63
N ASN A 155 -2.21 16.12 16.06
CA ASN A 155 -3.26 17.08 15.75
C ASN A 155 -2.86 17.87 14.49
N PRO A 156 -3.81 18.49 13.77
CA PRO A 156 -3.53 19.21 12.53
C PRO A 156 -2.74 20.52 12.72
N ASP A 157 -2.63 21.02 13.95
CA ASP A 157 -1.95 22.28 14.26
C ASP A 157 -0.42 22.11 14.37
N ILE A 158 0.06 20.89 14.64
CA ILE A 158 1.50 20.58 14.64
C ILE A 158 2.04 20.75 13.20
N PRO A 159 2.99 21.68 12.96
CA PRO A 159 3.54 21.89 11.63
C PRO A 159 4.44 20.72 11.25
N PHE A 160 4.24 20.18 10.05
CA PHE A 160 5.12 19.21 9.42
C PHE A 160 5.52 19.72 8.03
N GLN A 161 6.80 19.62 7.70
CA GLN A 161 7.35 19.95 6.39
C GLN A 161 8.50 18.99 6.08
N PHE A 162 8.68 18.66 4.79
CA PHE A 162 9.83 17.87 4.38
C PHE A 162 11.13 18.65 4.57
N ASN A 163 12.17 17.95 5.00
CA ASN A 163 13.54 18.46 5.01
C ASN A 163 13.98 18.77 3.58
N GLU A 164 15.01 19.61 3.38
CA GLU A 164 15.44 20.01 2.04
C GLU A 164 15.81 18.82 1.13
N GLU A 165 16.42 17.77 1.70
CA GLU A 165 16.74 16.53 0.97
C GLU A 165 15.48 15.78 0.54
N ASN A 166 14.54 15.59 1.47
CA ASN A 166 13.27 14.90 1.19
C ASN A 166 12.37 15.72 0.26
N ALA A 167 12.45 17.05 0.29
CA ALA A 167 11.75 17.91 -0.65
C ALA A 167 12.26 17.71 -2.08
N LYS A 168 13.57 17.52 -2.28
CA LYS A 168 14.14 17.17 -3.60
C LYS A 168 13.69 15.79 -4.05
N MET A 169 13.75 14.79 -3.17
CA MET A 169 13.26 13.43 -3.47
C MET A 169 11.76 13.43 -3.79
N ALA A 170 10.97 14.23 -3.08
CA ALA A 170 9.54 14.36 -3.35
C ALA A 170 9.27 14.90 -4.77
N GLN A 171 10.04 15.89 -5.23
CA GLN A 171 9.93 16.41 -6.60
C GLN A 171 10.37 15.37 -7.64
N GLU A 172 11.41 14.61 -7.36
CA GLU A 172 11.83 13.48 -8.22
C GLU A 172 10.72 12.43 -8.34
N ILE A 173 10.11 12.02 -7.22
CA ILE A 173 9.01 11.07 -7.19
C ILE A 173 7.82 11.58 -8.02
N ILE A 174 7.46 12.86 -7.88
CA ILE A 174 6.37 13.48 -8.65
C ILE A 174 6.70 13.46 -10.15
N SER A 175 7.96 13.65 -10.53
CA SER A 175 8.40 13.67 -11.93
C SER A 175 8.27 12.33 -12.66
N HIS A 176 8.15 11.20 -11.93
CA HIS A 176 7.88 9.90 -12.53
C HIS A 176 6.45 9.78 -13.09
N TYR A 177 5.54 10.67 -12.68
CA TYR A 177 4.15 10.64 -13.09
C TYR A 177 3.82 11.80 -14.02
N PRO A 178 2.90 11.61 -14.99
CA PRO A 178 2.38 12.71 -15.79
C PRO A 178 1.76 13.80 -14.92
N GLU A 179 1.87 15.06 -15.33
CA GLU A 179 1.42 16.23 -14.57
C GLU A 179 -0.07 16.14 -14.16
N GLN A 180 -0.92 15.62 -15.06
CA GLN A 180 -2.36 15.43 -14.81
C GLN A 180 -2.65 14.36 -13.73
N TYR A 181 -1.69 13.46 -13.48
CA TYR A 181 -1.84 12.31 -12.58
C TYR A 181 -0.85 12.33 -11.41
N LYS A 182 -0.37 13.52 -11.00
CA LYS A 182 0.53 13.67 -9.84
C LYS A 182 0.03 13.03 -8.55
N LYS A 183 -1.30 12.88 -8.38
CA LYS A 183 -1.93 12.14 -7.26
C LYS A 183 -1.45 10.69 -7.12
N ALA A 184 -0.91 10.08 -8.18
CA ALA A 184 -0.33 8.73 -8.13
C ALA A 184 0.90 8.63 -7.21
N ALA A 185 1.59 9.75 -6.96
CA ALA A 185 2.72 9.83 -6.04
C ALA A 185 2.34 9.78 -4.55
N VAL A 186 1.07 9.62 -4.18
CA VAL A 186 0.62 9.66 -2.77
C VAL A 186 1.28 8.59 -1.90
N ILE A 187 1.41 7.36 -2.40
CA ILE A 187 2.01 6.24 -1.65
C ILE A 187 3.49 6.51 -1.36
N PRO A 188 4.36 6.76 -2.35
CA PRO A 188 5.78 7.00 -2.07
C PRO A 188 6.03 8.28 -1.26
N LEU A 189 5.20 9.32 -1.40
CA LEU A 189 5.34 10.54 -0.59
C LEU A 189 4.92 10.32 0.87
N LEU A 190 3.89 9.50 1.12
CA LEU A 190 3.51 9.12 2.47
C LEU A 190 4.61 8.25 3.12
N ASP A 191 5.22 7.32 2.38
CA ASP A 191 6.33 6.50 2.88
C ASP A 191 7.55 7.38 3.23
N LEU A 192 7.87 8.35 2.37
CA LEU A 192 8.94 9.32 2.64
C LEU A 192 8.65 10.15 3.90
N GLY A 193 7.39 10.56 4.10
CA GLY A 193 6.95 11.24 5.32
C GLY A 193 7.01 10.36 6.56
N GLN A 194 6.67 9.08 6.44
CA GLN A 194 6.81 8.10 7.51
C GLN A 194 8.27 7.94 7.94
N ARG A 195 9.18 7.79 6.97
CA ARG A 195 10.63 7.68 7.21
C ARG A 195 11.18 8.92 7.91
N GLN A 196 10.76 10.12 7.49
CA GLN A 196 11.18 11.36 8.14
C GLN A 196 10.61 11.51 9.56
N ASN A 197 9.35 11.12 9.77
CA ASN A 197 8.66 11.30 11.04
C ASN A 197 8.88 10.13 12.01
N SER A 198 10.07 9.53 12.03
CA SER A 198 10.44 8.44 12.94
C SER A 198 9.58 7.17 12.84
N GLY A 199 9.16 6.79 11.62
CA GLY A 199 8.51 5.50 11.35
C GLY A 199 6.98 5.50 11.43
N TRP A 200 6.33 6.65 11.59
CA TRP A 200 4.87 6.79 11.63
C TRP A 200 4.37 8.04 10.90
N VAL A 201 3.11 8.05 10.49
CA VAL A 201 2.43 9.08 9.71
C VAL A 201 1.43 9.80 10.59
N SER A 202 1.76 11.02 11.01
CA SER A 202 0.83 11.90 11.74
C SER A 202 -0.20 12.55 10.80
N ILE A 203 -1.27 13.11 11.35
CA ILE A 203 -2.29 13.81 10.57
C ILE A 203 -1.70 15.01 9.80
N SER A 204 -0.69 15.67 10.38
CA SER A 204 0.04 16.76 9.74
C SER A 204 0.82 16.32 8.52
N VAL A 205 1.45 15.13 8.56
CA VAL A 205 2.14 14.55 7.39
C VAL A 205 1.15 14.32 6.26
N MET A 206 -0.01 13.73 6.57
CA MET A 206 -1.05 13.47 5.57
C MET A 206 -1.57 14.78 4.95
N ASN A 207 -1.81 15.80 5.78
CA ASN A 207 -2.24 17.12 5.31
C ASN A 207 -1.20 17.83 4.46
N TYR A 208 0.09 17.67 4.80
CA TYR A 208 1.18 18.23 4.02
C TYR A 208 1.28 17.56 2.63
N VAL A 209 1.21 16.22 2.56
CA VAL A 209 1.22 15.49 1.29
C VAL A 209 -0.01 15.84 0.44
N ALA A 210 -1.18 16.00 1.05
CA ALA A 210 -2.40 16.43 0.36
C ALA A 210 -2.22 17.81 -0.30
N LYS A 211 -1.62 18.76 0.41
CA LYS A 211 -1.30 20.10 -0.12
C LYS A 211 -0.29 20.03 -1.27
N LEU A 212 0.77 19.23 -1.11
CA LEU A 212 1.82 19.07 -2.12
C LEU A 212 1.28 18.49 -3.44
N LEU A 213 0.33 17.55 -3.36
CA LEU A 213 -0.30 16.90 -4.51
C LEU A 213 -1.55 17.62 -5.04
N GLU A 214 -1.95 18.73 -4.41
CA GLU A 214 -3.18 19.47 -4.73
C GLU A 214 -4.43 18.56 -4.76
N MET A 215 -4.54 17.65 -3.79
CA MET A 215 -5.67 16.73 -3.67
C MET A 215 -6.38 16.88 -2.33
N PRO A 216 -7.68 16.51 -2.23
CA PRO A 216 -8.39 16.56 -0.96
C PRO A 216 -7.72 15.66 0.10
N PRO A 217 -7.57 16.14 1.36
CA PRO A 217 -6.88 15.38 2.41
C PRO A 217 -7.56 14.05 2.72
N MET A 218 -8.89 13.97 2.54
CA MET A 218 -9.64 12.72 2.72
C MET A 218 -9.10 11.56 1.88
N ARG A 219 -8.65 11.82 0.65
CA ARG A 219 -8.08 10.78 -0.22
C ARG A 219 -6.74 10.27 0.29
N VAL A 220 -5.97 11.13 0.96
CA VAL A 220 -4.72 10.73 1.61
C VAL A 220 -5.02 9.90 2.86
N TYR A 221 -6.07 10.26 3.62
CA TYR A 221 -6.51 9.49 4.78
C TYR A 221 -7.01 8.08 4.40
N GLU A 222 -7.74 7.97 3.29
CA GLU A 222 -8.17 6.68 2.74
C GLU A 222 -6.96 5.79 2.44
N VAL A 223 -5.94 6.32 1.76
CA VAL A 223 -4.71 5.57 1.45
C VAL A 223 -3.95 5.18 2.73
N ALA A 224 -3.76 6.13 3.65
CA ALA A 224 -3.01 5.89 4.89
C ALA A 224 -3.70 4.90 5.85
N THR A 225 -5.02 4.75 5.75
CA THR A 225 -5.77 3.77 6.55
C THR A 225 -5.92 2.42 5.85
N PHE A 226 -5.85 2.40 4.53
CA PHE A 226 -6.00 1.19 3.72
C PHE A 226 -4.73 0.33 3.70
N TYR A 227 -3.55 0.93 3.53
CA TYR A 227 -2.30 0.19 3.50
C TYR A 227 -1.73 0.00 4.91
N THR A 228 -1.41 -1.25 5.25
CA THR A 228 -0.96 -1.65 6.60
C THR A 228 0.46 -1.18 6.94
N MET A 229 1.26 -0.77 5.96
CA MET A 229 2.61 -0.25 6.20
C MET A 229 2.62 1.14 6.85
N PHE A 230 1.55 1.93 6.63
CA PHE A 230 1.44 3.27 7.17
C PHE A 230 1.03 3.22 8.65
N ASN A 231 2.03 3.32 9.53
CA ASN A 231 1.80 3.37 10.96
C ASN A 231 1.17 4.72 11.33
N ARG A 232 -0.03 4.74 11.90
CA ARG A 232 -0.73 5.99 12.29
C ARG A 232 -0.53 6.37 13.75
N GLU A 233 0.12 5.49 14.50
CA GLU A 233 0.52 5.69 15.88
C GLU A 233 2.04 5.62 15.99
N PRO A 234 2.64 6.31 16.98
CA PRO A 234 4.08 6.30 17.15
C PRO A 234 4.58 4.90 17.48
N VAL A 235 5.44 4.37 16.60
CA VAL A 235 6.12 3.09 16.78
C VAL A 235 7.51 3.30 17.40
N GLY A 236 8.06 2.23 17.97
CA GLY A 236 9.42 2.21 18.46
C GLY A 236 10.45 2.24 17.34
N GLN A 237 11.72 2.46 17.70
CA GLN A 237 12.84 2.53 16.76
C GLN A 237 12.99 1.29 15.85
N TYR A 238 12.66 0.12 16.38
CA TYR A 238 12.67 -1.17 15.69
C TYR A 238 11.24 -1.71 15.64
N PHE A 239 10.67 -1.68 14.44
CA PHE A 239 9.35 -2.22 14.15
C PHE A 239 9.48 -3.69 13.74
N LEU A 240 9.11 -4.59 14.66
CA LEU A 240 9.18 -6.05 14.51
C LEU A 240 7.87 -6.55 13.91
N GLN A 241 7.94 -7.05 12.67
CA GLN A 241 6.81 -7.54 11.88
C GLN A 241 6.95 -9.05 11.70
N LEU A 242 6.22 -9.83 12.49
CA LEU A 242 6.28 -11.30 12.47
C LEU A 242 5.21 -11.88 11.55
N CYS A 243 5.62 -12.68 10.57
CA CYS A 243 4.70 -13.39 9.69
C CYS A 243 4.07 -14.60 10.40
N THR A 244 2.75 -14.58 10.60
CA THR A 244 1.99 -15.68 11.25
C THR A 244 1.14 -16.49 10.28
N THR A 245 1.29 -16.29 8.96
CA THR A 245 0.57 -17.05 7.93
C THR A 245 0.95 -18.53 7.89
N THR A 246 0.10 -19.34 7.25
CA THR A 246 0.20 -20.80 7.21
C THR A 246 1.60 -21.35 6.87
N PRO A 247 2.33 -20.85 5.85
CA PRO A 247 3.67 -21.35 5.56
C PRO A 247 4.67 -21.11 6.69
N CYS A 248 4.59 -19.97 7.37
CA CYS A 248 5.45 -19.66 8.52
C CYS A 248 4.98 -20.36 9.80
N MET A 249 3.68 -20.59 9.95
CA MET A 249 3.12 -21.36 11.06
C MET A 249 3.55 -22.83 11.01
N LEU A 250 3.63 -23.42 9.82
CA LEU A 250 4.02 -24.82 9.62
C LEU A 250 5.53 -25.02 9.39
N GLY A 251 6.20 -24.03 8.79
CA GLY A 251 7.59 -24.11 8.38
C GLY A 251 8.60 -24.00 9.52
N GLY A 252 9.71 -24.72 9.39
CA GLY A 252 10.82 -24.70 10.35
C GLY A 252 10.37 -25.06 11.77
N CYS A 253 10.59 -24.14 12.72
CA CYS A 253 10.17 -24.35 14.12
C CYS A 253 8.70 -23.93 14.40
N GLY A 254 8.05 -23.26 13.44
CA GLY A 254 6.71 -22.66 13.54
C GLY A 254 6.76 -21.23 14.09
N SER A 255 6.10 -20.29 13.41
CA SER A 255 6.08 -18.86 13.77
C SER A 255 5.49 -18.59 15.16
N THR A 256 4.56 -19.41 15.65
CA THR A 256 4.00 -19.28 17.01
C THR A 256 5.07 -19.39 18.09
N LYS A 257 6.06 -20.27 17.93
CA LYS A 257 7.17 -20.39 18.90
C LYS A 257 8.08 -19.17 18.90
N ILE A 258 8.24 -18.53 17.73
CA ILE A 258 9.00 -17.29 17.60
C ILE A 258 8.24 -16.14 18.28
N LEU A 259 6.93 -16.07 18.10
CA LEU A 259 6.08 -15.10 18.78
C LEU A 259 6.19 -15.24 20.31
N GLU A 260 6.02 -16.46 20.84
CA GLU A 260 6.13 -16.74 22.28
C GLU A 260 7.51 -16.35 22.84
N ALA A 261 8.58 -16.61 22.08
CA ALA A 261 9.93 -16.22 22.45
C ALA A 261 10.11 -14.69 22.50
N LEU A 262 9.54 -13.97 21.53
CA LEU A 262 9.56 -12.50 21.49
C LEU A 262 8.76 -11.89 22.64
N GLU A 263 7.55 -12.38 22.89
CA GLU A 263 6.71 -11.92 23.98
C GLU A 263 7.38 -12.16 25.34
N SER A 264 7.99 -13.33 25.53
CA SER A 264 8.72 -13.68 26.75
C SER A 264 9.97 -12.82 26.96
N LYS A 265 10.70 -12.50 25.89
CA LYS A 265 11.95 -11.72 25.95
C LYS A 265 11.70 -10.23 26.16
N LEU A 266 10.70 -9.67 25.47
CA LEU A 266 10.39 -8.24 25.50
C LEU A 266 9.36 -7.87 26.59
N GLY A 267 8.60 -8.85 27.11
CA GLY A 267 7.55 -8.61 28.10
C GLY A 267 6.35 -7.82 27.55
N ILE A 268 6.10 -7.91 26.24
CA ILE A 268 5.00 -7.24 25.53
C ILE A 268 4.16 -8.26 24.79
N LYS A 269 2.95 -7.88 24.39
CA LYS A 269 2.12 -8.66 23.46
C LYS A 269 2.21 -8.12 22.05
N ALA A 270 1.80 -8.92 21.07
CA ALA A 270 1.53 -8.41 19.71
C ALA A 270 0.64 -7.15 19.74
N GLY A 271 1.00 -6.15 18.96
CA GLY A 271 0.38 -4.82 18.89
C GLY A 271 0.91 -3.80 19.90
N GLN A 272 1.80 -4.18 20.82
CA GLN A 272 2.32 -3.28 21.86
C GLN A 272 3.75 -2.80 21.58
N THR A 273 4.09 -1.68 22.23
CA THR A 273 5.43 -1.11 22.22
C THR A 273 6.04 -1.23 23.60
N THR A 274 7.32 -1.59 23.65
CA THR A 274 8.13 -1.62 24.88
C THR A 274 8.13 -0.25 25.58
N LYS A 275 8.25 -0.24 26.92
CA LYS A 275 8.31 1.00 27.72
C LYS A 275 9.46 1.92 27.30
N ASP A 276 10.54 1.31 26.80
CA ASP A 276 11.74 2.02 26.33
C ASP A 276 11.56 2.64 24.94
N LYS A 277 10.40 2.45 24.29
CA LYS A 277 10.09 2.90 22.92
C LYS A 277 11.11 2.42 21.86
N LYS A 278 11.80 1.31 22.14
CA LYS A 278 12.78 0.73 21.21
C LYS A 278 12.17 -0.29 20.29
N PHE A 279 11.33 -1.19 20.81
CA PHE A 279 10.73 -2.27 20.05
C PHE A 279 9.20 -2.17 20.05
N THR A 280 8.61 -2.34 18.88
CA THR A 280 7.17 -2.54 18.69
C THR A 280 6.97 -3.87 17.98
N LEU A 281 6.13 -4.74 18.54
CA LEU A 281 5.84 -6.06 17.97
C LEU A 281 4.47 -6.03 17.30
N VAL A 282 4.39 -6.41 16.03
CA VAL A 282 3.15 -6.55 15.28
C VAL A 282 3.14 -7.88 14.54
N GLU A 283 2.01 -8.56 14.57
CA GLU A 283 1.75 -9.70 13.70
C GLU A 283 1.32 -9.20 12.33
N VAL A 284 1.99 -9.72 11.30
CA VAL A 284 1.73 -9.37 9.91
C VAL A 284 1.42 -10.61 9.09
N GLU A 285 0.84 -10.36 7.94
CA GLU A 285 0.54 -11.38 6.95
C GLU A 285 1.80 -11.80 6.17
N CYS A 286 1.61 -12.48 5.04
CA CYS A 286 2.69 -13.04 4.24
C CYS A 286 3.66 -11.94 3.74
N LEU A 287 4.93 -12.04 4.14
CA LEU A 287 6.02 -11.15 3.71
C LEU A 287 6.79 -11.66 2.48
N GLY A 288 6.34 -12.77 1.87
CA GLY A 288 6.89 -13.29 0.61
C GLY A 288 8.16 -14.15 0.72
N ALA A 289 8.71 -14.35 1.92
CA ALA A 289 9.90 -15.19 2.15
C ALA A 289 9.55 -16.62 2.61
N CYS A 290 8.56 -17.26 1.99
CA CYS A 290 8.00 -18.55 2.44
C CYS A 290 9.00 -19.72 2.37
N ALA A 291 9.94 -19.70 1.41
CA ALA A 291 11.00 -20.71 1.32
C ALA A 291 11.98 -20.64 2.52
N ASN A 292 11.97 -19.51 3.22
CA ASN A 292 12.82 -19.16 4.36
C ASN A 292 12.03 -19.03 5.67
N ALA A 293 10.89 -19.72 5.74
CA ALA A 293 10.08 -19.78 6.94
C ALA A 293 10.80 -20.48 8.11
N PRO A 294 10.64 -20.01 9.36
CA PRO A 294 9.92 -18.80 9.78
C PRO A 294 10.79 -17.54 9.67
N MET A 295 10.16 -16.40 9.42
CA MET A 295 10.85 -15.13 9.17
C MET A 295 10.18 -13.94 9.89
N ILE A 296 10.95 -12.88 10.09
CA ILE A 296 10.52 -11.61 10.66
C ILE A 296 11.12 -10.46 9.84
N GLN A 297 10.37 -9.39 9.67
CA GLN A 297 10.90 -8.13 9.15
C GLN A 297 11.15 -7.18 10.30
N ILE A 298 12.32 -6.54 10.31
CA ILE A 298 12.66 -5.49 11.27
C ILE A 298 12.97 -4.24 10.47
N ASN A 299 12.09 -3.24 10.56
CA ASN A 299 12.13 -2.06 9.70
C ASN A 299 12.15 -2.46 8.20
N ASP A 300 13.25 -2.23 7.49
CA ASP A 300 13.41 -2.56 6.06
C ASP A 300 14.05 -3.96 5.83
N ASP A 301 14.62 -4.58 6.86
CA ASP A 301 15.44 -5.79 6.73
C ASP A 301 14.67 -7.08 7.04
N TYR A 302 14.88 -8.11 6.23
CA TYR A 302 14.36 -9.46 6.48
C TYR A 302 15.36 -10.31 7.24
N TYR A 303 14.88 -11.00 8.27
CA TYR A 303 15.62 -12.01 9.01
C TYR A 303 14.85 -13.33 8.90
N GLU A 304 15.50 -14.34 8.34
CA GLU A 304 14.84 -15.56 7.90
C GLU A 304 15.46 -16.78 8.57
N ASP A 305 14.82 -17.94 8.44
CA ASP A 305 15.21 -19.21 9.11
C ASP A 305 15.41 -19.09 10.61
N LEU A 306 14.42 -18.48 11.24
CA LEU A 306 14.52 -18.17 12.66
C LEU A 306 14.29 -19.41 13.52
N THR A 307 15.05 -19.44 14.61
CA THR A 307 14.80 -20.28 15.77
C THR A 307 14.59 -19.36 16.97
N PRO A 308 13.95 -19.81 18.05
CA PRO A 308 13.79 -19.00 19.27
C PRO A 308 15.14 -18.47 19.79
N GLU A 309 16.19 -19.27 19.68
CA GLU A 309 17.55 -18.89 20.07
C GLU A 309 18.14 -17.81 19.15
N SER A 310 18.02 -17.97 17.82
CA SER A 310 18.53 -16.97 16.89
C SER A 310 17.76 -15.65 17.04
N MET A 311 16.45 -15.70 17.27
CA MET A 311 15.63 -14.51 17.53
C MET A 311 16.08 -13.78 18.80
N ASN A 312 16.32 -14.50 19.91
CA ASN A 312 16.84 -13.90 21.13
C ASN A 312 18.19 -13.21 20.91
N ASN A 313 19.09 -13.85 20.15
CA ASN A 313 20.38 -13.28 19.79
C ASN A 313 20.23 -12.01 18.92
N ILE A 314 19.28 -11.99 17.99
CA ILE A 314 18.97 -10.81 17.17
C ILE A 314 18.52 -9.65 18.05
N ILE A 315 17.55 -9.88 18.95
CA ILE A 315 17.03 -8.84 19.84
C ILE A 315 18.14 -8.30 20.75
N GLU A 316 19.01 -9.16 21.29
CA GLU A 316 20.13 -8.70 22.12
C GLU A 316 21.11 -7.83 21.34
N LYS A 317 21.48 -8.23 20.12
CA LYS A 317 22.34 -7.43 19.24
C LYS A 317 21.71 -6.07 18.90
N LEU A 318 20.43 -6.06 18.53
CA LEU A 318 19.70 -4.82 18.24
C LEU A 318 19.58 -3.93 19.48
N SER A 319 19.41 -4.51 20.67
CA SER A 319 19.36 -3.74 21.92
C SER A 319 20.68 -3.03 22.24
N LYS A 320 21.81 -3.61 21.82
CA LYS A 320 23.16 -3.04 21.90
C LYS A 320 23.48 -2.07 20.74
N GLY A 321 22.58 -1.95 19.76
CA GLY A 321 22.79 -1.14 18.55
C GLY A 321 23.73 -1.79 17.53
N GLU A 322 23.99 -3.09 17.64
CA GLU A 322 24.79 -3.83 16.67
C GLU A 322 23.96 -4.13 15.42
N LYS A 323 24.57 -3.96 14.24
CA LYS A 323 23.94 -4.33 12.97
C LYS A 323 23.96 -5.85 12.83
N VAL A 324 22.78 -6.42 12.64
CA VAL A 324 22.63 -7.85 12.35
C VAL A 324 22.60 -8.03 10.83
N LYS A 325 23.14 -9.15 10.33
CA LYS A 325 23.15 -9.45 8.91
C LYS A 325 21.72 -9.81 8.45
N PRO A 326 21.14 -9.11 7.46
CA PRO A 326 19.86 -9.50 6.88
C PRO A 326 20.00 -10.78 6.04
N GLY A 327 18.89 -11.53 5.96
CA GLY A 327 18.76 -12.80 5.26
C GLY A 327 18.64 -14.01 6.20
N PRO A 328 18.88 -15.21 5.67
CA PRO A 328 18.82 -16.45 6.44
C PRO A 328 19.83 -16.45 7.60
N GLN A 329 19.35 -16.80 8.79
CA GLN A 329 20.18 -17.01 9.97
C GLN A 329 20.72 -18.44 10.09
N SER A 330 20.35 -19.29 9.14
CA SER A 330 20.88 -20.64 9.00
C SER A 330 22.17 -20.65 8.15
N GLY A 331 22.64 -21.84 7.76
CA GLY A 331 23.84 -22.00 6.94
C GLY A 331 23.68 -21.65 5.46
N ARG A 332 22.45 -21.34 4.99
CA ARG A 332 22.21 -20.98 3.58
C ARG A 332 22.36 -19.48 3.32
N HIS A 333 22.54 -19.10 2.07
CA HIS A 333 22.78 -17.73 1.64
C HIS A 333 21.49 -16.98 1.32
N SER A 334 20.56 -17.60 0.59
CA SER A 334 19.27 -17.03 0.25
C SER A 334 18.20 -18.12 0.30
N SER A 335 17.62 -18.49 -0.84
CA SER A 335 16.52 -19.44 -0.94
C SER A 335 16.93 -20.80 -1.51
N GLU A 336 18.24 -21.11 -1.54
CA GLU A 336 18.70 -22.42 -1.97
C GLU A 336 18.27 -23.52 -0.97
N ASN A 337 18.34 -24.76 -1.44
CA ASN A 337 18.10 -25.91 -0.57
C ASN A 337 19.19 -25.96 0.51
N ALA A 338 18.78 -26.20 1.76
CA ALA A 338 19.67 -26.30 2.92
C ALA A 338 20.75 -27.39 2.77
N ALA A 339 20.53 -28.42 1.93
CA ALA A 339 21.50 -29.47 1.63
C ALA A 339 22.48 -29.10 0.49
N GLY A 340 22.44 -27.86 -0.02
CA GLY A 340 23.23 -27.40 -1.15
C GLY A 340 22.41 -27.21 -2.44
N ARG A 341 23.04 -26.63 -3.46
CA ARG A 341 22.35 -26.29 -4.72
C ARG A 341 22.03 -27.55 -5.52
N THR A 342 20.75 -27.89 -5.63
CA THR A 342 20.25 -29.01 -6.46
C THR A 342 19.97 -28.60 -7.90
N ALA A 343 19.77 -27.30 -8.16
CA ALA A 343 19.55 -26.71 -9.46
C ALA A 343 20.48 -25.51 -9.66
N LEU A 344 20.64 -25.05 -10.91
CA LEU A 344 21.56 -23.96 -11.28
C LEU A 344 23.02 -24.25 -10.86
N THR A 345 23.47 -25.49 -11.06
CA THR A 345 24.83 -25.94 -10.75
C THR A 345 25.85 -25.60 -11.83
N SER A 346 25.40 -25.47 -13.09
CA SER A 346 26.22 -25.05 -14.22
C SER A 346 26.27 -23.53 -14.35
N GLU A 347 27.32 -23.03 -14.99
CA GLU A 347 27.41 -21.61 -15.38
C GLU A 347 26.27 -21.23 -16.34
N PRO A 348 25.65 -20.05 -16.19
CA PRO A 348 24.59 -19.61 -17.08
C PRO A 348 25.08 -19.47 -18.52
N TYR A 349 24.20 -19.75 -19.47
CA TYR A 349 24.53 -19.58 -20.89
C TYR A 349 24.69 -18.09 -21.22
N GLY A 350 25.78 -17.75 -21.91
CA GLY A 350 26.00 -16.40 -22.44
C GLY A 350 25.07 -16.07 -23.62
N PRO A 351 25.01 -14.78 -24.02
CA PRO A 351 24.19 -14.34 -25.15
C PRO A 351 24.58 -15.07 -26.44
N GLY A 352 23.60 -15.51 -27.22
CA GLY A 352 23.81 -16.13 -28.53
C GLY A 352 24.09 -17.63 -28.55
N LYS A 353 24.34 -18.29 -27.40
CA LYS A 353 24.73 -19.71 -27.37
C LYS A 353 23.65 -20.67 -27.89
N HIS A 354 22.38 -20.31 -27.74
CA HIS A 354 21.22 -21.10 -28.17
C HIS A 354 20.25 -20.29 -29.04
N CYS A 355 20.68 -19.11 -29.52
CA CYS A 355 19.88 -18.33 -30.44
C CYS A 355 19.91 -19.02 -31.80
N VAL A 356 18.74 -19.43 -32.29
CA VAL A 356 18.60 -19.80 -33.70
C VAL A 356 18.83 -18.55 -34.56
N PRO A 357 19.58 -18.62 -35.67
CA PRO A 357 19.66 -17.51 -36.60
C PRO A 357 18.23 -17.20 -37.08
N GLU A 358 17.83 -15.94 -36.98
CA GLU A 358 16.42 -15.52 -37.13
C GLU A 358 15.87 -15.70 -38.55
N PHE A 359 16.72 -16.05 -39.54
CA PHE A 359 16.33 -16.36 -40.92
C PHE A 359 17.38 -17.28 -41.59
N ALA A 360 17.29 -18.60 -41.42
CA ALA A 360 18.12 -19.58 -42.15
C ALA A 360 17.45 -20.07 -43.43
#